data_AF-A0A919WE68-F1
#
_entry.id   AF-A0A919WE68-F1
#
_cell.length_a   1.000
_cell.length_b   1.000
_cell.length_c   1.000
_cell.angle_alpha   90.00
_cell.angle_beta   90.00
_cell.angle_gamma   90.00
#
_symmetry.space_group_name_H-M   'P 1'
#
loop_
_entity.id
_entity.type
_entity.pdbx_description
1 polymer ?
#
loop_
_entity_poly.entity_id
_entity_poly.type
_entity_poly.pdbx_seq_one_letter_code
_entity_poly.pdbx_strand_id
1 'polypeptide(L)'
;MDEHGNRPLKEEAIVTLAGPIQHLWLIAAALLLNKAGVMSEFIFTHFIQFNLMILMFNLLPIWPLDGGKFIFLWLSLRESFPKAFKLTLIISIIVVFVFTCFMLMIEPINLNLWIVVSYIIFTLRYEWKQSRYIFIRFLMERYYGKKNELRKLKPLIVEADELVIHVLERFQRGCKHPIIVEKDGNETGSLDENELLHAYFAEKQITAKIGDLLYPY
;
A
#
# COMPACT_ATOMS: atom_id res chain seq x y z
N MET A 1 3.88 -15.87 9.33
CA MET A 1 4.92 -15.63 8.32
C MET A 1 4.24 -14.88 7.20
N ASP A 2 4.33 -13.55 7.19
CA ASP A 2 3.69 -12.71 6.19
C ASP A 2 4.74 -12.06 5.27
N GLU A 3 4.91 -12.65 4.10
CA GLU A 3 5.76 -12.22 2.98
C GLU A 3 5.28 -10.93 2.26
N HIS A 4 4.34 -10.18 2.84
CA HIS A 4 3.63 -9.08 2.19
C HIS A 4 4.34 -7.71 2.21
N GLY A 5 5.66 -7.63 2.05
CA GLY A 5 6.31 -6.32 2.03
C GLY A 5 7.82 -6.34 1.87
N ASN A 6 8.29 -7.24 1.02
CA ASN A 6 9.63 -7.14 0.42
C ASN A 6 9.53 -7.35 -1.10
N ARG A 7 8.34 -7.08 -1.64
CA ARG A 7 8.00 -7.39 -3.03
C ARG A 7 8.06 -6.08 -3.81
N PRO A 8 8.85 -6.02 -4.90
CA PRO A 8 8.84 -4.93 -5.84
C PRO A 8 7.41 -4.50 -6.18
N LEU A 9 7.23 -3.20 -6.38
CA LEU A 9 5.94 -2.57 -6.70
C LEU A 9 5.16 -3.31 -7.81
N LYS A 10 5.89 -3.86 -8.80
CA LYS A 10 5.33 -4.68 -9.88
C LYS A 10 4.75 -6.01 -9.38
N GLU A 11 5.45 -6.70 -8.49
CA GLU A 11 4.99 -7.95 -7.91
C GLU A 11 3.75 -7.74 -7.05
N GLU A 12 3.73 -6.69 -6.22
CA GLU A 12 2.54 -6.31 -5.46
C GLU A 12 1.34 -6.00 -6.38
N ALA A 13 1.58 -5.28 -7.49
CA ALA A 13 0.53 -4.99 -8.47
C ALA A 13 0.01 -6.25 -9.16
N ILE A 14 0.89 -7.17 -9.57
CA ILE A 14 0.51 -8.44 -10.21
C ILE A 14 -0.33 -9.29 -9.25
N VAL A 15 0.12 -9.42 -7.99
CA VAL A 15 -0.61 -10.19 -6.97
C VAL A 15 -1.98 -9.58 -6.70
N THR A 16 -2.07 -8.26 -6.62
CA THR A 16 -3.35 -7.55 -6.41
C THR A 16 -4.28 -7.71 -7.61
N LEU A 17 -3.77 -7.76 -8.85
CA LEU A 17 -4.55 -8.02 -10.06
C LEU A 17 -4.99 -9.48 -10.21
N ALA A 18 -4.19 -10.41 -9.70
CA ALA A 18 -4.49 -11.84 -9.79
C ALA A 18 -5.83 -12.21 -9.14
N GLY A 19 -6.19 -11.54 -8.03
CA GLY A 19 -7.48 -11.72 -7.35
C GLY A 19 -8.68 -11.44 -8.26
N PRO A 20 -8.88 -10.22 -8.77
CA PRO A 20 -9.97 -9.91 -9.70
C PRO A 20 -9.97 -10.76 -10.97
N ILE A 21 -8.78 -11.04 -11.54
CA ILE A 21 -8.63 -11.90 -12.72
C ILE A 21 -9.11 -13.33 -12.40
N GLN A 22 -8.97 -13.78 -11.15
CA GLN A 22 -9.42 -15.11 -10.74
C GLN A 22 -10.90 -15.32 -11.01
N HIS A 23 -11.73 -14.32 -10.69
CA HIS A 23 -13.17 -14.41 -10.89
C HIS A 23 -13.56 -14.45 -12.37
N LEU A 24 -12.79 -13.81 -13.26
CA LEU A 24 -13.05 -13.83 -14.70
C LEU A 24 -12.92 -15.24 -15.28
N TRP A 25 -11.84 -15.97 -14.94
CA TRP A 25 -11.68 -17.33 -15.45
C TRP A 25 -12.64 -18.32 -14.80
N LEU A 26 -13.00 -18.14 -13.52
CA LEU A 26 -14.03 -18.94 -12.86
C LEU A 26 -15.39 -18.79 -13.54
N ILE A 27 -15.78 -17.56 -13.89
CA ILE A 27 -17.01 -17.29 -14.64
C ILE A 27 -16.96 -17.95 -16.03
N ALA A 28 -15.82 -17.83 -16.74
CA ALA A 28 -15.64 -18.47 -18.05
C ALA A 28 -15.74 -20.01 -17.96
N ALA A 29 -15.12 -20.63 -16.95
CA ALA A 29 -15.21 -22.06 -16.72
C ALA A 29 -16.65 -22.50 -16.41
N ALA A 30 -17.37 -21.74 -15.58
CA ALA A 30 -18.76 -22.02 -15.27
C ALA A 30 -19.67 -21.96 -16.50
N LEU A 31 -19.44 -21.00 -17.41
CA LEU A 31 -20.15 -20.89 -18.68
C LEU A 31 -19.92 -22.12 -19.58
N LEU A 32 -18.69 -22.62 -19.65
CA LEU A 32 -18.36 -23.81 -20.44
C LEU A 32 -19.01 -25.07 -19.85
N LEU A 33 -18.97 -25.23 -18.52
CA LEU A 33 -19.57 -26.38 -17.84
C LEU A 33 -21.10 -26.39 -17.95
N ASN A 34 -21.74 -25.22 -17.87
CA ASN A 34 -23.17 -25.08 -18.10
C ASN A 34 -23.53 -25.47 -19.54
N LYS A 35 -22.80 -24.96 -20.54
CA LYS A 35 -23.00 -25.35 -21.95
C LYS A 35 -22.81 -26.85 -22.20
N ALA A 36 -21.90 -27.49 -21.46
CA ALA A 36 -21.66 -28.92 -21.55
C ALA A 36 -22.73 -29.78 -20.83
N GLY A 37 -23.74 -29.16 -20.20
CA GLY A 37 -24.79 -29.85 -19.45
C GLY A 37 -24.31 -30.50 -18.15
N VAL A 38 -23.10 -30.16 -17.69
CA VAL A 38 -22.50 -30.72 -16.46
C VAL A 38 -23.11 -30.07 -15.21
N MET A 39 -23.61 -28.83 -15.34
CA MET A 39 -24.09 -28.02 -14.23
C MET A 39 -25.61 -27.80 -14.35
N SER A 40 -26.32 -27.88 -13.22
CA SER A 40 -27.73 -27.47 -13.19
C SER A 40 -27.84 -25.95 -13.24
N GLU A 41 -28.95 -25.43 -13.77
CA GLU A 41 -29.22 -24.00 -13.86
C GLU A 41 -29.18 -23.32 -12.49
N PHE A 42 -29.68 -24.01 -11.44
CA PHE A 42 -29.60 -23.56 -10.06
C PHE A 42 -28.16 -23.33 -9.60
N ILE A 43 -27.28 -24.32 -9.79
CA ILE A 43 -25.88 -24.24 -9.37
C ILE A 43 -25.15 -23.15 -10.16
N PHE A 44 -25.38 -23.09 -11.48
CA PHE A 44 -24.77 -22.09 -12.35
C PHE A 44 -25.12 -20.67 -11.90
N THR A 45 -26.41 -20.40 -11.68
CA THR A 45 -26.88 -19.06 -11.32
C THR A 45 -26.30 -18.59 -9.99
N HIS A 46 -26.33 -19.44 -8.97
CA HIS A 46 -25.76 -19.12 -7.65
C HIS A 46 -24.24 -18.97 -7.70
N PHE A 47 -23.55 -19.81 -8.47
CA PHE A 47 -22.10 -19.73 -8.63
C PHE A 47 -21.67 -18.39 -9.24
N ILE A 48 -22.36 -17.95 -10.30
CA ILE A 48 -22.11 -16.65 -10.92
C ILE A 48 -22.42 -15.52 -9.95
N GLN A 49 -23.57 -15.57 -9.26
CA GLN A 49 -23.97 -14.54 -8.31
C GLN A 49 -22.95 -14.38 -7.17
N PHE A 50 -22.47 -15.48 -6.57
CA PHE A 50 -21.49 -15.42 -5.50
C PHE A 50 -20.13 -14.93 -5.98
N ASN A 51 -19.65 -15.38 -7.14
CA ASN A 51 -18.37 -14.90 -7.70
C ASN A 51 -18.41 -13.40 -7.99
N LEU A 52 -19.50 -12.90 -8.56
CA LEU A 52 -19.67 -11.47 -8.81
C LEU A 52 -19.77 -10.69 -7.50
N MET A 53 -20.50 -11.19 -6.50
CA MET A 53 -20.60 -10.54 -5.19
C MET A 53 -19.23 -10.43 -4.51
N ILE A 54 -18.44 -11.51 -4.49
CA ILE A 54 -17.08 -11.52 -3.91
C ILE A 54 -16.16 -10.58 -4.69
N LEU A 55 -16.20 -10.62 -6.02
CA LEU A 55 -15.42 -9.73 -6.88
C LEU A 55 -15.72 -8.25 -6.59
N MET A 56 -17.00 -7.87 -6.60
CA MET A 56 -17.42 -6.49 -6.33
C MET A 56 -17.02 -6.05 -4.92
N PHE A 57 -17.17 -6.94 -3.94
CA PHE A 57 -16.77 -6.67 -2.57
C PHE A 57 -15.26 -6.43 -2.45
N ASN A 58 -14.42 -7.31 -3.03
CA ASN A 58 -12.97 -7.16 -3.00
C ASN A 58 -12.46 -5.94 -3.79
N LEU A 59 -13.20 -5.48 -4.78
CA LEU A 59 -12.88 -4.25 -5.52
C LEU A 59 -13.28 -2.97 -4.78
N LEU A 60 -13.96 -3.06 -3.63
CA LEU A 60 -14.25 -1.87 -2.83
C LEU A 60 -12.95 -1.18 -2.41
N PRO A 61 -12.92 0.17 -2.40
CA PRO A 61 -11.76 0.97 -2.05
C PRO A 61 -11.49 0.99 -0.53
N ILE A 62 -11.32 -0.20 0.06
CA ILE A 62 -11.16 -0.45 1.49
C ILE A 62 -9.91 -1.29 1.71
N TRP A 63 -8.97 -0.83 2.53
CA TRP A 63 -7.84 -1.63 2.97
C TRP A 63 -8.31 -2.68 4.00
N PRO A 64 -7.91 -3.96 3.90
CA PRO A 64 -6.90 -4.54 3.01
C PRO A 64 -7.47 -5.26 1.76
N LEU A 65 -8.70 -4.95 1.35
CA LEU A 65 -9.29 -5.50 0.13
C LEU A 65 -8.49 -5.07 -1.11
N ASP A 66 -8.65 -5.78 -2.22
CA ASP A 66 -7.85 -5.56 -3.43
C ASP A 66 -8.06 -4.13 -3.99
N GLY A 67 -9.27 -3.58 -3.92
CA GLY A 67 -9.55 -2.18 -4.25
C GLY A 67 -8.77 -1.17 -3.40
N GLY A 68 -8.66 -1.42 -2.09
CA GLY A 68 -7.83 -0.61 -1.20
C GLY A 68 -6.33 -0.71 -1.50
N LYS A 69 -5.85 -1.91 -1.86
CA LYS A 69 -4.48 -2.12 -2.31
C LYS A 69 -4.17 -1.38 -3.62
N PHE A 70 -5.10 -1.36 -4.57
CA PHE A 70 -4.94 -0.56 -5.80
C PHE A 70 -4.81 0.92 -5.51
N ILE A 71 -5.66 1.47 -4.64
CA ILE A 71 -5.56 2.87 -4.21
C ILE A 71 -4.23 3.15 -3.54
N PHE A 72 -3.78 2.26 -2.65
CA PHE A 72 -2.49 2.40 -1.99
C PHE A 72 -1.32 2.40 -2.99
N LEU A 73 -1.28 1.44 -3.91
CA LEU A 73 -0.25 1.38 -4.95
C LEU A 73 -0.23 2.67 -5.77
N TRP A 74 -1.40 3.13 -6.22
CA TRP A 74 -1.54 4.35 -6.99
C TRP A 74 -1.11 5.61 -6.22
N LEU A 75 -1.52 5.75 -4.96
CA LEU A 75 -1.12 6.87 -4.10
C LEU A 75 0.38 6.84 -3.79
N SER A 76 0.95 5.66 -3.55
CA SER A 76 2.38 5.51 -3.22
C SER A 76 3.32 5.91 -4.37
N LEU A 77 2.81 5.94 -5.60
CA LEU A 77 3.49 6.43 -6.80
C LEU A 77 3.38 7.95 -6.99
N ARG A 78 2.61 8.66 -6.15
CA ARG A 78 2.38 10.11 -6.26
C ARG A 78 2.79 10.87 -5.01
N GLU A 79 2.55 10.28 -3.85
CA GLU A 79 2.74 10.85 -2.52
C GLU A 79 3.81 10.08 -1.74
N SER A 80 4.33 10.66 -0.65
CA SER A 80 5.25 9.93 0.22
C SER A 80 4.58 8.70 0.83
N PHE A 81 5.37 7.64 1.06
CA PHE A 81 4.84 6.35 1.49
C PHE A 81 3.98 6.42 2.76
N PRO A 82 4.39 7.10 3.85
CA PRO A 82 3.55 7.24 5.05
C PRO A 82 2.23 7.97 4.76
N LYS A 83 2.28 9.02 3.93
CA LYS A 83 1.11 9.83 3.57
C LYS A 83 0.15 9.03 2.70
N ALA A 84 0.66 8.31 1.70
CA ALA A 84 -0.12 7.44 0.84
C ALA A 84 -0.88 6.37 1.65
N PHE A 85 -0.18 5.69 2.58
CA PHE A 85 -0.82 4.68 3.42
C PHE A 85 -1.91 5.26 4.32
N LYS A 86 -1.62 6.39 4.98
CA LYS A 86 -2.61 7.08 5.83
C LYS A 86 -3.84 7.53 5.04
N LEU A 87 -3.64 8.05 3.82
CA LEU A 87 -4.73 8.46 2.95
C LEU A 87 -5.58 7.26 2.51
N THR A 88 -4.97 6.12 2.17
CA THR A 88 -5.71 4.88 1.89
C THR A 88 -6.58 4.47 3.09
N LEU A 89 -6.04 4.49 4.30
CA LEU A 89 -6.82 4.14 5.50
C LEU A 89 -7.99 5.13 5.73
N ILE A 90 -7.78 6.42 5.51
CA ILE A 90 -8.86 7.43 5.61
C ILE A 90 -9.95 7.17 4.58
N ILE A 91 -9.59 6.93 3.32
CA ILE A 91 -10.55 6.57 2.25
C ILE A 91 -11.32 5.32 2.66
N SER A 92 -10.63 4.31 3.17
CA SER A 92 -11.24 3.06 3.62
C SER A 92 -12.27 3.28 4.73
N ILE A 93 -11.96 4.11 5.73
CA ILE A 93 -12.89 4.45 6.82
C ILE A 93 -14.14 5.13 6.28
N ILE A 94 -13.99 6.09 5.36
CA ILE A 94 -15.12 6.81 4.74
C ILE A 94 -15.99 5.82 3.96
N VAL A 95 -15.38 4.96 3.15
CA VAL A 95 -16.10 3.99 2.32
C VAL A 95 -16.84 2.97 3.18
N VAL A 96 -16.21 2.45 4.24
CA VAL A 96 -16.85 1.54 5.20
C VAL A 96 -18.03 2.22 5.90
N PHE A 97 -17.89 3.49 6.29
CA PHE A 97 -18.97 4.24 6.91
C PHE A 97 -20.16 4.39 5.95
N VAL A 98 -19.93 4.84 4.71
CA VAL A 98 -20.97 4.98 3.69
C VAL A 98 -21.62 3.63 3.38
N PHE A 99 -20.82 2.57 3.22
CA PHE A 99 -21.29 1.21 2.96
C PHE A 99 -22.19 0.71 4.10
N THR A 100 -21.78 0.92 5.35
CA THR A 100 -22.56 0.50 6.53
C THR A 100 -23.88 1.27 6.62
N CYS A 101 -23.86 2.59 6.40
CA CYS A 101 -25.08 3.41 6.37
C CYS A 101 -26.05 2.97 5.28
N PHE A 102 -25.55 2.67 4.09
CA PHE A 102 -26.36 2.15 2.98
C PHE A 102 -26.98 0.79 3.32
N MET A 103 -26.20 -0.13 3.89
CA MET A 103 -26.69 -1.46 4.26
C MET A 103 -27.72 -1.43 5.38
N LEU A 104 -27.59 -0.50 6.33
CA LEU A 104 -28.59 -0.26 7.38
C LEU A 104 -29.96 0.14 6.83
N MET A 105 -30.00 0.80 5.66
CA MET A 105 -31.26 1.20 5.02
C MET A 105 -31.95 0.04 4.27
N ILE A 106 -31.19 -0.96 3.82
CA ILE A 106 -31.69 -2.06 2.98
C ILE A 106 -31.95 -3.31 3.80
N GLU A 107 -30.94 -3.80 4.52
CA GLU A 107 -31.02 -5.04 5.34
C GLU A 107 -30.32 -4.87 6.70
N PRO A 108 -30.97 -4.21 7.67
CA PRO A 108 -30.35 -3.92 8.98
C PRO A 108 -30.06 -5.16 9.84
N ILE A 109 -30.74 -6.29 9.59
CA ILE A 109 -30.68 -7.50 10.43
C ILE A 109 -29.70 -8.55 9.87
N ASN A 110 -29.00 -8.25 8.77
CA ASN A 110 -28.09 -9.21 8.15
C ASN A 110 -26.81 -9.41 8.98
N LEU A 111 -26.79 -10.48 9.79
CA LEU A 111 -25.67 -10.81 10.69
C LEU A 111 -24.34 -11.02 9.95
N ASN A 112 -24.37 -11.57 8.73
CA ASN A 112 -23.14 -11.78 7.95
C ASN A 112 -22.47 -10.45 7.61
N LEU A 113 -23.25 -9.44 7.22
CA LEU A 113 -22.73 -8.10 6.95
C LEU A 113 -22.11 -7.47 8.20
N TRP A 114 -22.76 -7.61 9.36
CA TRP A 114 -22.22 -7.10 10.62
C TRP A 114 -20.88 -7.73 11.00
N ILE A 115 -20.75 -9.05 10.83
CA ILE A 115 -19.49 -9.77 11.06
C ILE A 115 -18.40 -9.20 10.14
N VAL A 116 -18.69 -9.08 8.84
CA VAL A 116 -17.72 -8.57 7.85
C VAL A 116 -17.31 -7.13 8.14
N VAL A 117 -18.26 -6.24 8.40
CA VAL A 117 -17.99 -4.83 8.74
C VAL A 117 -17.16 -4.73 10.03
N SER A 118 -17.50 -5.52 11.06
CA SER A 118 -16.75 -5.52 12.32
C SER A 118 -15.29 -5.96 12.12
N TYR A 119 -15.07 -6.98 11.27
CA TYR A 119 -13.75 -7.47 10.92
C TYR A 119 -12.93 -6.41 10.16
N ILE A 120 -13.55 -5.70 9.21
CA ILE A 120 -12.90 -4.62 8.49
C ILE A 120 -12.52 -3.47 9.43
N ILE A 121 -13.43 -3.05 10.32
CA ILE A 121 -13.13 -1.99 11.29
C ILE A 121 -11.97 -2.40 12.21
N PHE A 122 -11.98 -3.64 12.71
CA PHE A 122 -10.89 -4.18 13.51
C PHE A 122 -9.56 -4.12 12.75
N THR A 123 -9.56 -4.56 11.50
CA THR A 123 -8.37 -4.58 10.64
C THR A 123 -7.86 -3.16 10.36
N LEU A 124 -8.74 -2.21 10.02
CA LEU A 124 -8.36 -0.81 9.81
C LEU A 124 -7.72 -0.19 11.06
N ARG A 125 -8.24 -0.49 12.25
CA ARG A 125 -7.64 -0.01 13.51
C ARG A 125 -6.27 -0.64 13.77
N TYR A 126 -6.14 -1.94 13.51
CA TYR A 126 -4.89 -2.65 13.65
C TYR A 126 -3.81 -2.07 12.72
N GLU A 127 -4.15 -1.90 11.44
CA GLU A 127 -3.28 -1.35 10.40
C GLU A 127 -2.89 0.11 10.68
N TRP A 128 -3.82 0.92 11.18
CA TRP A 128 -3.53 2.30 11.60
C TRP A 128 -2.45 2.33 12.69
N LYS A 129 -2.57 1.45 13.69
CA LYS A 129 -1.58 1.32 14.77
C LYS A 129 -0.24 0.80 14.25
N GLN A 130 -0.24 -0.05 13.23
CA GLN A 130 0.97 -0.63 12.64
C GLN A 130 1.61 0.19 11.51
N SER A 131 1.03 1.33 11.14
CA SER A 131 1.56 2.21 10.08
C SER A 131 3.06 2.51 10.19
N ARG A 132 3.59 2.72 11.41
CA ARG A 132 5.02 2.90 11.65
C ARG A 132 5.86 1.68 11.31
N TYR A 133 5.38 0.48 11.66
CA TYR A 133 6.07 -0.77 11.33
C TYR A 133 6.11 -0.99 9.81
N ILE A 134 5.00 -0.71 9.13
CA ILE A 134 4.90 -0.79 7.67
C ILE A 134 5.88 0.19 7.00
N PHE A 135 6.03 1.40 7.55
CA PHE A 135 7.01 2.37 7.08
C PHE A 135 8.46 1.90 7.26
N ILE A 136 8.82 1.37 8.44
CA ILE A 136 10.17 0.82 8.68
C ILE A 136 10.45 -0.35 7.73
N ARG A 137 9.45 -1.22 7.49
CA ARG A 137 9.56 -2.31 6.53
C ARG A 137 9.86 -1.80 5.12
N PHE A 138 9.19 -0.75 4.68
CA PHE A 138 9.47 -0.09 3.41
C PHE A 138 10.90 0.46 3.34
N LEU A 139 11.41 1.09 4.40
CA LEU A 139 12.79 1.56 4.45
C LEU A 139 13.80 0.39 4.40
N MET A 140 13.52 -0.71 5.10
CA MET A 140 14.37 -1.91 5.09
C MET A 140 14.43 -2.55 3.70
N GLU A 141 13.30 -2.63 3.00
CA GLU A 141 13.26 -3.12 1.61
C GLU A 141 14.12 -2.25 0.69
N ARG A 142 14.14 -0.92 0.88
CA ARG A 142 15.02 -0.04 0.09
C ARG A 142 16.50 -0.23 0.42
N TYR A 143 16.82 -0.47 1.69
CA TYR A 143 18.21 -0.61 2.15
C TYR A 143 18.82 -1.98 1.79
N TYR A 144 18.08 -3.08 1.99
CA TYR A 144 18.55 -4.45 1.73
C TYR A 144 18.11 -5.03 0.39
N GLY A 145 17.14 -4.42 -0.29
CA GLY A 145 16.56 -4.94 -1.52
C GLY A 145 17.53 -4.96 -2.71
N LYS A 146 17.24 -5.83 -3.69
CA LYS A 146 18.06 -5.96 -4.91
C LYS A 146 18.06 -4.67 -5.72
N LYS A 147 19.26 -4.14 -6.00
CA LYS A 147 19.52 -2.83 -6.63
C LYS A 147 19.22 -2.74 -8.15
N ASN A 148 18.60 -3.76 -8.75
CA ASN A 148 18.59 -3.95 -10.20
C ASN A 148 17.40 -3.29 -10.94
N GLU A 149 16.60 -2.46 -10.29
CA GLU A 149 15.57 -1.70 -11.01
C GLU A 149 16.07 -0.31 -11.39
N LEU A 150 15.98 0.03 -12.67
CA LEU A 150 16.15 1.40 -13.17
C LEU A 150 15.05 2.28 -12.53
N ARG A 151 15.40 2.99 -11.45
CA ARG A 151 14.50 3.89 -10.74
C ARG A 151 14.63 5.30 -11.31
N LYS A 152 13.50 5.99 -11.50
CA LYS A 152 13.50 7.42 -11.81
C LYS A 152 14.14 8.18 -10.66
N LEU A 153 14.98 9.17 -10.94
CA LEU A 153 15.55 10.04 -9.91
C LEU A 153 14.57 11.17 -9.60
N LYS A 154 14.29 11.40 -8.32
CA LYS A 154 13.50 12.52 -7.83
C LYS A 154 14.24 13.17 -6.66
N PRO A 155 15.09 14.18 -6.91
CA PRO A 155 15.90 14.79 -5.88
C PRO A 155 15.01 15.41 -4.78
N LEU A 156 15.47 15.31 -3.55
CA LEU A 156 14.86 15.95 -2.39
C LEU A 156 15.79 17.05 -1.90
N ILE A 157 15.33 18.29 -1.97
CA ILE A 157 15.99 19.44 -1.36
C ILE A 157 15.55 19.47 0.11
N VAL A 158 16.54 19.52 1.01
CA VAL A 158 16.37 19.48 2.46
C VAL A 158 17.28 20.52 3.12
N GLU A 159 16.82 21.12 4.20
CA GLU A 159 17.64 22.01 5.00
C GLU A 159 18.60 21.19 5.88
N ALA A 160 19.79 21.74 6.14
CA ALA A 160 20.82 21.09 6.93
C ALA A 160 20.38 20.79 8.38
N ASP A 161 19.38 21.50 8.91
CA ASP A 161 18.83 21.29 10.25
C ASP A 161 17.65 20.31 10.29
N GLU A 162 17.15 19.85 9.14
CA GLU A 162 16.09 18.84 9.05
C GLU A 162 16.59 17.50 9.64
N LEU A 163 15.70 16.79 10.33
CA LEU A 163 16.04 15.49 10.93
C LEU A 163 16.01 14.40 9.87
N VAL A 164 16.93 13.42 10.00
CA VAL A 164 16.99 12.23 9.13
C VAL A 164 15.62 11.57 8.97
N ILE A 165 14.88 11.37 10.07
CA ILE A 165 13.57 10.72 10.02
C ILE A 165 12.55 11.49 9.17
N HIS A 166 12.53 12.82 9.21
CA HIS A 166 11.59 13.63 8.43
C HIS A 166 11.90 13.56 6.93
N VAL A 167 13.18 13.54 6.57
CA VAL A 167 13.61 13.33 5.18
C VAL A 167 13.21 11.95 4.69
N LEU A 168 13.40 10.90 5.50
CA LEU A 168 12.97 9.55 5.17
C LEU A 168 11.44 9.45 5.02
N GLU A 169 10.66 10.18 5.80
CA GLU A 169 9.19 10.22 5.68
C GLU A 169 8.69 10.85 4.37
N ARG A 170 9.55 11.60 3.66
CA ARG A 170 9.28 12.15 2.33
C ARG A 170 9.55 11.13 1.21
N PHE A 171 10.09 9.96 1.52
CA PHE A 171 10.41 8.96 0.52
C PHE A 171 9.14 8.40 -0.15
N GLN A 172 9.22 8.24 -1.46
CA GLN A 172 8.15 7.78 -2.34
C GLN A 172 8.54 6.45 -2.99
N ARG A 173 7.55 5.62 -3.32
CA ARG A 173 7.76 4.38 -4.06
C ARG A 173 8.02 4.63 -5.55
N GLY A 174 8.82 3.77 -6.18
CA GLY A 174 9.08 3.78 -7.63
C GLY A 174 10.13 4.78 -8.13
N CYS A 175 10.79 5.52 -7.24
CA CYS A 175 11.89 6.44 -7.56
C CYS A 175 13.03 6.32 -6.54
N LYS A 176 14.22 6.78 -6.91
CA LYS A 176 15.36 6.98 -6.01
C LYS A 176 15.46 8.48 -5.66
N HIS A 177 15.79 8.79 -4.42
CA HIS A 177 15.87 10.13 -3.88
C HIS A 177 17.32 10.52 -3.55
N PRO A 178 18.06 11.12 -4.50
CA PRO A 178 19.24 11.90 -4.14
C PRO A 178 18.85 13.03 -3.19
N ILE A 179 19.59 13.25 -2.12
CA ILE A 179 19.32 14.29 -1.14
C ILE A 179 20.29 15.45 -1.41
N ILE A 180 19.75 16.64 -1.68
CA ILE A 180 20.52 17.88 -1.85
C ILE A 180 20.33 18.68 -0.58
N VAL A 181 21.45 19.01 0.08
CA VAL A 181 21.45 19.66 1.39
C VAL A 181 21.76 21.14 1.22
N GLU A 182 20.81 21.98 1.63
CA GLU A 182 20.96 23.44 1.63
C GLU A 182 21.16 23.96 3.05
N LYS A 183 21.92 25.05 3.17
CA LYS A 183 22.06 25.82 4.40
C LYS A 183 22.00 27.29 4.05
N ASP A 184 21.07 28.01 4.67
CA ASP A 184 20.85 29.44 4.40
C ASP A 184 20.60 29.74 2.90
N GLY A 185 19.95 28.80 2.19
CA GLY A 185 19.64 28.89 0.76
C GLY A 185 20.80 28.62 -0.21
N ASN A 186 21.95 28.16 0.29
CA ASN A 186 23.07 27.71 -0.53
C ASN A 186 23.24 26.19 -0.45
N GLU A 187 23.47 25.55 -1.59
CA GLU A 187 23.81 24.12 -1.64
C GLU A 187 25.16 23.88 -0.94
N THR A 188 25.13 23.07 0.11
CA THR A 188 26.31 22.74 0.93
C THR A 188 26.85 21.36 0.63
N GLY A 189 26.04 20.48 0.05
CA GLY A 189 26.45 19.14 -0.34
C GLY A 189 25.27 18.29 -0.82
N SER A 190 25.58 17.05 -1.20
CA SER A 190 24.56 16.06 -1.54
C SER A 190 24.90 14.72 -0.91
N LEU A 191 23.86 13.95 -0.60
CA LEU A 191 23.94 12.60 -0.03
C LEU A 191 23.18 11.64 -0.94
N ASP A 192 23.71 10.43 -1.11
CA ASP A 192 22.96 9.36 -1.77
C ASP A 192 21.88 8.81 -0.82
N GLU A 193 20.77 8.33 -1.39
CA GLU A 193 19.72 7.65 -0.64
C GLU A 193 20.26 6.55 0.28
N ASN A 194 21.26 5.79 -0.21
CA ASN A 194 21.84 4.67 0.53
C ASN A 194 22.66 5.14 1.73
N GLU A 195 23.30 6.31 1.66
CA GLU A 195 24.07 6.88 2.77
C GLU A 195 23.13 7.28 3.90
N LEU A 196 22.02 7.93 3.57
CA LEU A 196 20.99 8.29 4.55
C LEU A 196 20.34 7.05 5.20
N LEU A 197 20.04 6.03 4.40
CA LEU A 197 19.52 4.76 4.92
C LEU A 197 20.55 4.03 5.79
N HIS A 198 21.84 4.10 5.44
CA HIS A 198 22.92 3.53 6.25
C HIS A 198 23.05 4.23 7.60
N ALA A 199 23.04 5.57 7.62
CA ALA A 199 23.06 6.35 8.86
C ALA A 199 21.87 6.00 9.77
N TYR A 200 20.68 5.80 9.20
CA TYR A 200 19.49 5.39 9.95
C TYR A 200 19.58 3.96 10.51
N PHE A 201 19.94 2.97 9.70
CA PHE A 201 19.89 1.56 10.09
C PHE A 201 21.15 1.05 10.80
N ALA A 202 22.34 1.41 10.31
CA ALA A 202 23.62 0.93 10.82
C ALA A 202 24.11 1.80 11.99
N GLU A 203 24.08 3.12 11.82
CA GLU A 203 24.59 4.07 12.81
C GLU A 203 23.54 4.50 13.84
N LYS A 204 22.26 4.14 13.63
CA LYS A 204 21.10 4.48 14.49
C LYS A 204 20.92 5.99 14.71
N GLN A 205 21.33 6.80 13.74
CA GLN A 205 21.21 8.26 13.77
C GLN A 205 19.79 8.70 13.36
N ILE A 206 18.79 8.37 14.17
CA ILE A 206 17.37 8.62 13.85
C ILE A 206 17.02 10.11 13.92
N THR A 207 17.54 10.80 14.94
CA THR A 207 17.26 12.20 15.25
C THR A 207 18.46 13.11 15.03
N ALA A 208 19.45 12.66 14.25
CA ALA A 208 20.53 13.52 13.79
C ALA A 208 20.02 14.51 12.74
N LYS A 209 20.71 15.64 12.61
CA LYS A 209 20.45 16.60 11.54
C LYS A 209 21.14 16.14 10.26
N ILE A 210 20.54 16.42 9.11
CA ILE A 210 21.12 16.04 7.81
C ILE A 210 22.51 16.67 7.63
N GLY A 211 22.71 17.91 8.07
CA GLY A 211 24.01 18.58 7.97
C GLY A 211 25.14 17.90 8.75
N ASP A 212 24.82 17.14 9.81
CA ASP A 212 25.82 16.40 10.59
C ASP A 212 26.35 15.17 9.83
N LEU A 213 25.62 14.71 8.81
CA LEU A 213 25.99 13.58 7.95
C LEU A 213 26.90 14.00 6.77
N LEU A 214 26.99 15.30 6.50
CA LEU A 214 27.92 15.81 5.50
C LEU A 214 29.33 15.76 6.08
N TYR A 215 30.08 14.71 5.73
CA TYR A 215 31.51 14.66 6.06
C TYR A 215 32.19 15.87 5.41
N PRO A 216 32.93 16.70 6.19
CA PRO A 216 33.76 17.74 5.62
C PRO A 216 34.87 17.05 4.81
N TYR A 217 34.81 17.17 3.49
CA TYR A 217 35.95 16.89 2.62
C TYR A 217 37.01 17.99 2.77
#